data_AF-A0A1S2XN99-F1
#
_entry.id   AF-A0A1S2XN99-F1
#
_cell.length_a   1.000
_cell.length_b   1.000
_cell.length_c   1.000
_cell.angle_alpha   90.00
_cell.angle_beta   90.00
_cell.angle_gamma   90.00
#
_symmetry.space_group_name_H-M   'P 1'
#
loop_
_entity.id
_entity.type
_entity.pdbx_description
1 polymer ?
#
loop_
_entity_poly.entity_id
_entity_poly.type
_entity_poly.pdbx_seq_one_letter_code
_entity_poly.pdbx_strand_id
1 'polypeptide(L)'
;METQSAEDNTGDVGGVDVIVDLELSVARFSEKVSNLNIFMMHLESLEAELEGLVLEEENMEIDCVIKSFEFDFLCGVLGSEVRELGLFLDTLHDEISDARERVSSFITWQDRLVECEQSLKLSEEQFYEVKKQSVSFQRTLSSYKKEDIGNVEEDENVQEDDQTLNVDTMINMQTVEEQRNILRMLEKSLASEMDLEKNFNDSRKVEEQLKQRIVSLEDELIQTEEEATEVWERWFEADNAHEILMGISNELLAKLKLSQFNLNGLRQCESDLRAKLETSTELESSTAKDRLNLANSEVVNLSDKVISLEKQIQEYEGQLVKVKVSANEYQQQYNAVCSQIRATNKVIAELKENVLNAENRANAAESQCKTLTETNDELKKELALLKDGGSTSKSVELLERQLKESDLRLQHAVASAEASQEKQKMLYYTIEDMEHVIKNVKSKVSKAESRADSAEEKCILVSEYNADLNEEVSFLRSRLECLEGSLHKVEEEKMATAKDIGKLTEVFKNLVTQVAFEREHLKKQLSSLASENEILVLKLKQTYKDSSQESAAWSSNQEVTKTWKNLSANDDEVKTDSMPDVGSVRRIDAGVFTFKHLLISVFVLLLSAVTFLYLKDLNFNVSL
;
A
#
# COMPACT_ATOMS: atom_id res chain seq x y z
N MET A 1 4.65 5.77 59.68
CA MET A 1 4.63 4.45 59.04
C MET A 1 4.05 4.64 57.67
N GLU A 2 4.75 4.11 56.69
CA GLU A 2 4.63 4.43 55.28
C GLU A 2 3.50 3.67 54.61
N THR A 3 2.95 4.29 53.56
CA THR A 3 2.59 3.59 52.33
C THR A 3 2.77 4.57 51.17
N GLN A 4 3.34 4.09 50.05
CA GLN A 4 3.72 4.91 48.91
C GLN A 4 2.75 4.77 47.73
N SER A 5 2.80 5.80 46.88
CA SER A 5 2.61 5.81 45.41
C SER A 5 1.39 5.13 44.78
N ALA A 6 0.65 5.95 44.04
CA ALA A 6 -0.02 5.57 42.79
C ALA A 6 -0.19 6.83 41.92
N GLU A 7 0.92 7.47 41.54
CA GLU A 7 0.91 8.55 40.54
C GLU A 7 1.17 8.02 39.11
N ASP A 8 0.82 8.85 38.14
CA ASP A 8 0.52 8.53 36.75
C ASP A 8 1.67 7.83 36.00
N ASN A 9 1.35 6.77 35.24
CA ASN A 9 2.32 5.96 34.50
C ASN A 9 2.10 6.09 32.97
N THR A 10 1.92 7.32 32.51
CA THR A 10 1.69 7.68 31.09
C THR A 10 2.93 8.27 30.38
N GLY A 11 4.04 8.52 31.09
CA GLY A 11 5.25 9.11 30.52
C GLY A 11 6.16 8.16 29.73
N ASP A 12 6.02 6.84 29.91
CA ASP A 12 6.96 5.81 29.40
C ASP A 12 7.06 5.81 27.85
N VAL A 13 5.94 6.02 27.15
CA VAL A 13 5.87 5.98 25.67
C VAL A 13 6.70 7.07 25.01
N GLY A 14 6.77 8.27 25.60
CA GLY A 14 7.47 9.42 25.00
C GLY A 14 8.99 9.31 25.02
N GLY A 15 9.56 8.49 25.91
CA GLY A 15 10.99 8.19 25.94
C GLY A 15 11.42 7.17 24.86
N VAL A 16 10.50 6.28 24.47
CA VAL A 16 10.73 5.25 23.44
C VAL A 16 10.98 5.90 22.07
N ASP A 17 10.04 6.75 21.64
CA ASP A 17 10.05 7.40 20.32
C ASP A 17 11.34 8.20 20.10
N VAL A 18 11.68 9.06 21.06
CA VAL A 18 12.85 9.96 20.99
C VAL A 18 14.15 9.19 20.83
N ILE A 19 14.32 8.03 21.48
CA ILE A 19 15.53 7.21 21.32
C ILE A 19 15.53 6.45 20.00
N VAL A 20 14.38 5.96 19.52
CA VAL A 20 14.30 5.26 18.24
C VAL A 20 14.56 6.20 17.05
N ASP A 21 14.05 7.43 17.09
CA ASP A 21 14.37 8.45 16.09
C ASP A 21 15.85 8.86 16.16
N LEU A 22 16.42 8.98 17.37
CA LEU A 22 17.83 9.33 17.56
C LEU A 22 18.79 8.23 17.08
N GLU A 23 18.51 6.96 17.39
CA GLU A 23 19.22 5.80 16.84
C GLU A 23 19.21 5.82 15.30
N LEU A 24 18.06 6.12 14.71
CA LEU A 24 17.88 6.18 13.27
C LEU A 24 18.63 7.36 12.64
N SER A 25 18.69 8.52 13.31
CA SER A 25 19.45 9.69 12.85
C SER A 25 20.97 9.52 13.00
N VAL A 26 21.45 8.88 14.08
CA VAL A 26 22.86 8.47 14.22
C VAL A 26 23.24 7.39 13.18
N ALA A 27 22.35 6.45 12.87
CA ALA A 27 22.57 5.47 11.80
C ALA A 27 22.65 6.14 10.41
N ARG A 28 21.77 7.10 10.09
CA ARG A 28 21.82 7.92 8.86
C ARG A 28 23.12 8.71 8.75
N PHE A 29 23.57 9.34 9.84
CA PHE A 29 24.86 10.03 9.91
C PHE A 29 26.01 9.07 9.58
N SER A 30 26.02 7.89 10.22
CA SER A 30 27.04 6.86 10.02
C SER A 30 27.08 6.33 8.58
N GLU A 31 25.92 6.08 7.97
CA GLU A 31 25.81 5.72 6.56
C GLU A 31 26.32 6.85 5.64
N LYS A 32 25.98 8.11 5.93
CA LYS A 32 26.43 9.27 5.13
C LYS A 32 27.94 9.49 5.22
N VAL A 33 28.54 9.37 6.42
CA VAL A 33 29.99 9.44 6.61
C VAL A 33 30.70 8.28 5.89
N SER A 34 30.18 7.06 5.96
CA SER A 34 30.75 5.91 5.26
C SER A 34 30.72 6.10 3.73
N ASN A 35 29.60 6.59 3.19
CA ASN A 35 29.47 6.92 1.76
C ASN A 35 30.42 8.06 1.35
N LEU A 36 30.59 9.09 2.20
CA LEU A 36 31.59 10.14 1.98
C LEU A 36 33.02 9.60 1.98
N ASN A 37 33.36 8.65 2.87
CA ASN A 37 34.68 8.01 2.90
C ASN A 37 34.93 7.19 1.62
N ILE A 38 33.89 6.62 1.00
CA ILE A 38 33.99 5.96 -0.31
C ILE A 38 34.18 6.99 -1.43
N PHE A 39 33.49 8.13 -1.40
CA PHE A 39 33.68 9.22 -2.35
C PHE A 39 35.09 9.84 -2.25
N MET A 40 35.60 9.99 -1.02
CA MET A 40 36.94 10.44 -0.69
C MET A 40 38.04 9.55 -1.30
N MET A 41 37.92 8.22 -1.23
CA MET A 41 38.89 7.31 -1.88
C MET A 41 38.92 7.44 -3.42
N HIS A 42 37.80 7.82 -4.06
CA HIS A 42 37.82 8.13 -5.50
C HIS A 42 38.52 9.47 -5.79
N LEU A 43 38.37 10.46 -4.90
CA LEU A 43 39.10 11.73 -4.96
C LEU A 43 40.61 11.56 -4.72
N GLU A 44 41.03 10.70 -3.78
CA GLU A 44 42.45 10.31 -3.60
C GLU A 44 43.02 9.68 -4.89
N SER A 45 42.24 8.81 -5.56
CA SER A 45 42.65 8.21 -6.84
C SER A 45 42.76 9.24 -7.98
N LEU A 46 41.86 10.22 -8.03
CA LEU A 46 41.88 11.28 -9.05
C LEU A 46 43.00 12.30 -8.80
N GLU A 47 43.31 12.62 -7.54
CA GLU A 47 44.48 13.44 -7.17
C GLU A 47 45.78 12.76 -7.63
N ALA A 48 45.92 11.44 -7.40
CA ALA A 48 47.10 10.68 -7.81
C ALA A 48 47.23 10.53 -9.35
N GLU A 49 46.12 10.40 -10.09
CA GLU A 49 46.15 10.44 -11.57
C GLU A 49 46.57 11.82 -12.09
N LEU A 50 46.10 12.90 -11.46
CA LEU A 50 46.41 14.28 -11.85
C LEU A 50 47.87 14.63 -11.51
N GLU A 51 48.38 14.25 -10.33
CA GLU A 51 49.80 14.38 -9.99
C GLU A 51 50.70 13.61 -10.98
N GLY A 52 50.29 12.42 -11.41
CA GLY A 52 50.97 11.66 -12.46
C GLY A 52 51.01 12.41 -13.81
N LEU A 53 49.88 12.93 -14.28
CA LEU A 53 49.78 13.66 -15.55
C LEU A 53 50.53 15.01 -15.54
N VAL A 54 50.68 15.66 -14.39
CA VAL A 54 51.48 16.88 -14.24
C VAL A 54 52.99 16.60 -14.32
N LEU A 55 53.43 15.38 -14.02
CA LEU A 55 54.84 14.96 -14.08
C LEU A 55 55.28 14.43 -15.46
N GLU A 56 54.35 14.10 -16.37
CA GLU A 56 54.68 13.69 -17.74
C GLU A 56 54.84 14.90 -18.68
N GLU A 57 55.86 15.73 -18.40
CA GLU A 57 56.24 16.90 -19.22
C GLU A 57 56.63 16.52 -20.66
N GLU A 58 55.71 16.71 -21.63
CA GLU A 58 56.12 17.15 -22.97
C GLU A 58 55.05 17.97 -23.73
N ASN A 59 53.75 17.82 -23.44
CA ASN A 59 52.69 18.76 -23.85
C ASN A 59 51.54 18.75 -22.82
N MET A 60 50.93 19.92 -22.56
CA MET A 60 49.74 20.02 -21.70
C MET A 60 48.52 19.45 -22.46
N GLU A 61 48.26 18.15 -22.27
CA GLU A 61 47.19 17.44 -22.98
C GLU A 61 45.79 17.80 -22.43
N ILE A 62 44.79 17.78 -23.31
CA ILE A 62 43.40 18.16 -23.00
C ILE A 62 42.80 17.28 -21.88
N ASP A 63 43.25 16.03 -21.74
CA ASP A 63 42.82 15.11 -20.67
C ASP A 63 43.17 15.66 -19.27
N CYS A 64 44.37 16.24 -19.09
CA CYS A 64 44.79 16.86 -17.83
C CYS A 64 43.94 18.10 -17.49
N VAL A 65 43.57 18.89 -18.50
CA VAL A 65 42.64 20.03 -18.33
C VAL A 65 41.25 19.54 -17.93
N ILE A 66 40.73 18.48 -18.55
CA ILE A 66 39.41 17.91 -18.19
C ILE A 66 39.43 17.35 -16.76
N LYS A 67 40.43 16.52 -16.41
CA LYS A 67 40.55 15.91 -15.08
C LYS A 67 40.75 16.94 -13.96
N SER A 68 41.45 18.05 -14.23
CA SER A 68 41.58 19.13 -13.24
C SER A 68 40.28 19.89 -12.99
N PHE A 69 39.42 20.07 -14.00
CA PHE A 69 38.05 20.59 -13.79
C PHE A 69 37.14 19.58 -13.08
N GLU A 70 37.26 18.28 -13.39
CA GLU A 70 36.55 17.22 -12.66
C GLU A 70 36.95 17.21 -11.17
N PHE A 71 38.25 17.29 -10.88
CA PHE A 71 38.77 17.36 -9.52
C PHE A 71 38.28 18.62 -8.77
N ASP A 72 38.29 19.80 -9.38
CA ASP A 72 37.77 21.06 -8.78
C ASP A 72 36.28 20.97 -8.46
N PHE A 73 35.49 20.38 -9.37
CA PHE A 73 34.07 20.14 -9.15
C PHE A 73 33.81 19.15 -8.01
N LEU A 74 34.47 17.98 -8.02
CA LEU A 74 34.28 16.95 -7.00
C LEU A 74 34.80 17.39 -5.61
N CYS A 75 35.87 18.18 -5.55
CA CYS A 75 36.32 18.85 -4.32
C CYS A 75 35.27 19.85 -3.80
N GLY A 76 34.65 20.61 -4.70
CA GLY A 76 33.54 21.52 -4.35
C GLY A 76 32.32 20.79 -3.79
N VAL A 77 31.97 19.63 -4.37
CA VAL A 77 30.90 18.75 -3.87
C VAL A 77 31.26 18.20 -2.48
N LEU A 78 32.46 17.63 -2.30
CA LEU A 78 32.93 17.13 -1.00
C LEU A 78 32.89 18.23 0.07
N GLY A 79 33.44 19.41 -0.22
CA GLY A 79 33.47 20.54 0.72
C GLY A 79 32.08 21.15 1.00
N SER A 80 31.08 20.89 0.15
CA SER A 80 29.69 21.23 0.43
C SER A 80 29.03 20.22 1.35
N GLU A 81 29.15 18.94 1.04
CA GLU A 81 28.56 17.84 1.82
C GLU A 81 29.18 17.74 3.22
N VAL A 82 30.50 17.90 3.37
CA VAL A 82 31.19 17.96 4.67
C VAL A 82 30.73 19.14 5.53
N ARG A 83 30.31 20.25 4.91
CA ARG A 83 29.78 21.42 5.63
C ARG A 83 28.35 21.17 6.11
N GLU A 84 27.50 20.60 5.27
CA GLU A 84 26.11 20.26 5.60
C GLU A 84 26.03 19.16 6.67
N LEU A 85 26.82 18.10 6.49
CA LEU A 85 26.94 17.01 7.47
C LEU A 85 27.52 17.47 8.81
N GLY A 86 28.34 18.53 8.82
CA GLY A 86 28.80 19.19 10.04
C GLY A 86 27.68 19.86 10.81
N LEU A 87 26.78 20.59 10.12
CA LEU A 87 25.60 21.20 10.76
C LEU A 87 24.62 20.14 11.28
N PHE A 88 24.53 18.99 10.60
CA PHE A 88 23.73 17.85 11.09
C PHE A 88 24.37 17.18 12.31
N LEU A 89 25.71 17.09 12.39
CA LEU A 89 26.42 16.64 13.61
C LEU A 89 26.18 17.58 14.80
N ASP A 90 26.26 18.90 14.58
CA ASP A 90 25.94 19.89 15.62
C ASP A 90 24.50 19.69 16.14
N THR A 91 23.55 19.47 15.23
CA THR A 91 22.14 19.17 15.56
C THR A 91 21.99 17.87 16.36
N LEU A 92 22.70 16.80 15.96
CA LEU A 92 22.70 15.52 16.68
C LEU A 92 23.27 15.63 18.11
N HIS A 93 24.25 16.50 18.34
CA HIS A 93 24.76 16.75 19.69
C HIS A 93 23.74 17.48 20.59
N ASP A 94 22.97 18.41 20.03
CA ASP A 94 21.85 19.06 20.75
C ASP A 94 20.73 18.04 21.04
N GLU A 95 20.35 17.20 20.07
CA GLU A 95 19.35 16.13 20.25
C GLU A 95 19.77 15.08 21.30
N ILE A 96 21.04 14.63 21.30
CA ILE A 96 21.61 13.77 22.34
C ILE A 96 21.55 14.45 23.71
N SER A 97 21.84 15.75 23.78
CA SER A 97 21.89 16.49 25.04
C SER A 97 20.49 16.64 25.67
N ASP A 98 19.47 16.91 24.85
CA ASP A 98 18.06 16.96 25.28
C ASP A 98 17.55 15.56 25.67
N ALA A 99 17.82 14.53 24.84
CA ALA A 99 17.50 13.14 25.15
C ALA A 99 18.14 12.70 26.48
N ARG A 100 19.39 13.07 26.74
CA ARG A 100 20.15 12.79 27.98
C ARG A 100 19.53 13.45 29.21
N GLU A 101 18.93 14.64 29.10
CA GLU A 101 18.16 15.24 30.19
C GLU A 101 16.86 14.44 30.44
N ARG A 102 16.07 14.22 29.40
CA ARG A 102 14.77 13.51 29.44
C ARG A 102 14.87 12.06 29.97
N VAL A 103 15.96 11.37 29.64
CA VAL A 103 16.16 9.92 29.89
C VAL A 103 16.84 9.64 31.24
N SER A 104 17.35 10.67 31.93
CA SER A 104 18.13 10.55 33.17
C SER A 104 17.45 9.81 34.34
N SER A 105 16.12 9.61 34.27
CA SER A 105 15.31 8.86 35.24
C SER A 105 15.09 7.36 34.88
N PHE A 106 15.46 6.91 33.68
CA PHE A 106 15.12 5.57 33.16
C PHE A 106 16.35 4.76 32.70
N ILE A 107 16.82 3.85 33.57
CA ILE A 107 18.03 3.03 33.35
C ILE A 107 17.98 2.25 32.02
N THR A 108 16.85 1.62 31.68
CA THR A 108 16.66 0.84 30.45
C THR A 108 16.86 1.64 29.16
N TRP A 109 16.66 2.95 29.22
CA TRP A 109 16.79 3.87 28.10
C TRP A 109 18.18 4.53 28.08
N GLN A 110 18.80 4.66 29.25
CA GLN A 110 20.16 5.19 29.41
C GLN A 110 21.23 4.30 28.78
N ASP A 111 21.10 2.97 28.85
CA ASP A 111 22.03 2.03 28.18
C ASP A 111 22.00 2.22 26.64
N ARG A 112 20.81 2.31 26.02
CA ARG A 112 20.65 2.55 24.57
C ARG A 112 21.19 3.91 24.14
N LEU A 113 20.95 4.96 24.94
CA LEU A 113 21.50 6.29 24.67
C LEU A 113 23.05 6.27 24.72
N VAL A 114 23.65 5.48 25.62
CA VAL A 114 25.10 5.28 25.68
C VAL A 114 25.64 4.49 24.48
N GLU A 115 24.86 3.59 23.88
CA GLU A 115 25.18 2.94 22.59
C GLU A 115 25.06 3.93 21.41
N CYS A 116 24.09 4.87 21.43
CA CYS A 116 23.98 5.97 20.47
C CYS A 116 25.20 6.91 20.54
N GLU A 117 25.59 7.34 21.74
CA GLU A 117 26.76 8.20 21.94
C GLU A 117 28.07 7.54 21.47
N GLN A 118 28.22 6.22 21.69
CA GLN A 118 29.39 5.47 21.22
C GLN A 118 29.42 5.29 19.70
N SER A 119 28.27 5.00 19.08
CA SER A 119 28.18 4.83 17.63
C SER A 119 28.31 6.16 16.87
N LEU A 120 27.70 7.24 17.36
CA LEU A 120 27.93 8.58 16.83
C LEU A 120 29.41 8.94 16.91
N LYS A 121 30.06 8.74 18.07
CA LYS A 121 31.48 9.08 18.23
C LYS A 121 32.39 8.32 17.26
N LEU A 122 32.13 7.04 17.01
CA LEU A 122 32.90 6.27 16.02
C LEU A 122 32.75 6.85 14.60
N SER A 123 31.55 7.34 14.26
CA SER A 123 31.32 8.03 12.99
C SER A 123 31.86 9.47 12.97
N GLU A 124 31.90 10.16 14.11
CA GLU A 124 32.49 11.49 14.26
C GLU A 124 34.01 11.44 14.03
N GLU A 125 34.70 10.42 14.59
CA GLU A 125 36.12 10.18 14.35
C GLU A 125 36.43 9.94 12.86
N GLN A 126 35.56 9.24 12.11
CA GLN A 126 35.65 9.11 10.65
C GLN A 126 35.36 10.43 9.92
N PHE A 127 34.31 11.16 10.33
CA PHE A 127 33.93 12.43 9.74
C PHE A 127 35.04 13.49 9.84
N TYR A 128 35.77 13.56 10.96
CA TYR A 128 36.89 14.48 11.08
C TYR A 128 38.06 14.14 10.16
N GLU A 129 38.31 12.88 9.84
CA GLU A 129 39.34 12.50 8.87
C GLU A 129 38.92 12.89 7.45
N VAL A 130 37.66 12.64 7.06
CA VAL A 130 37.09 13.14 5.78
C VAL A 130 37.16 14.67 5.69
N LYS A 131 36.83 15.37 6.77
CA LYS A 131 36.89 16.84 6.86
C LYS A 131 38.34 17.37 6.78
N LYS A 132 39.30 16.63 7.33
CA LYS A 132 40.75 16.90 7.24
C LYS A 132 41.29 16.68 5.82
N GLN A 133 40.87 15.61 5.14
CA GLN A 133 41.25 15.37 3.74
C GLN A 133 40.61 16.35 2.76
N SER A 134 39.35 16.74 2.96
CA SER A 134 38.69 17.80 2.17
C SER A 134 39.51 19.11 2.16
N VAL A 135 40.15 19.43 3.29
CA VAL A 135 41.05 20.60 3.43
C VAL A 135 42.45 20.35 2.86
N SER A 136 42.92 19.11 2.68
CA SER A 136 44.14 18.85 1.89
C SER A 136 43.87 18.99 0.39
N PHE A 137 42.82 18.38 -0.16
CA PHE A 137 42.50 18.53 -1.59
C PHE A 137 42.31 19.99 -1.99
N GLN A 138 41.59 20.78 -1.18
CA GLN A 138 41.42 22.22 -1.40
C GLN A 138 42.78 22.98 -1.37
N ARG A 139 43.76 22.51 -0.60
CA ARG A 139 45.13 23.05 -0.59
C ARG A 139 45.90 22.66 -1.84
N THR A 140 45.88 21.39 -2.26
CA THR A 140 46.51 20.90 -3.50
C THR A 140 46.01 21.70 -4.71
N LEU A 141 44.69 21.94 -4.75
CA LEU A 141 44.05 22.72 -5.80
C LEU A 141 44.44 24.21 -5.78
N SER A 142 44.70 24.75 -4.58
CA SER A 142 45.24 26.10 -4.41
C SER A 142 46.71 26.22 -4.84
N SER A 143 47.46 25.10 -4.92
CA SER A 143 48.79 25.07 -5.54
C SER A 143 48.70 25.26 -7.05
N TYR A 144 47.91 24.43 -7.75
CA TYR A 144 47.79 24.47 -9.21
C TYR A 144 47.29 25.84 -9.71
N LYS A 145 46.38 26.49 -8.98
CA LYS A 145 45.88 27.84 -9.30
C LYS A 145 46.88 28.98 -9.02
N LYS A 146 48.11 28.67 -8.58
CA LYS A 146 49.17 29.64 -8.25
C LYS A 146 50.33 29.66 -9.26
N GLU A 147 50.53 28.58 -10.01
CA GLU A 147 51.59 28.42 -11.02
C GLU A 147 51.50 29.49 -12.14
N ASP A 148 50.28 29.92 -12.48
CA ASP A 148 49.99 30.84 -13.60
C ASP A 148 50.29 32.33 -13.29
N ILE A 149 50.94 32.63 -12.15
CA ILE A 149 51.41 33.99 -11.80
C ILE A 149 52.95 34.04 -11.79
N GLY A 150 53.54 33.76 -12.96
CA GLY A 150 54.85 34.27 -13.36
C GLY A 150 56.04 33.80 -12.52
N ASN A 151 56.44 32.55 -12.71
CA ASN A 151 57.67 32.00 -12.14
C ASN A 151 58.90 32.89 -12.43
N VAL A 152 59.55 33.34 -11.35
CA VAL A 152 60.93 33.81 -11.34
C VAL A 152 61.69 32.88 -10.41
N GLU A 153 62.67 32.18 -10.95
CA GLU A 153 63.52 31.23 -10.23
C GLU A 153 64.31 31.92 -9.11
N GLU A 154 64.37 31.31 -7.93
CA GLU A 154 65.62 30.73 -7.41
C GLU A 154 65.31 29.81 -6.21
N ASP A 155 65.77 28.55 -6.27
CA ASP A 155 65.67 27.58 -5.18
C ASP A 155 66.92 27.67 -4.29
N GLU A 156 66.81 28.29 -3.11
CA GLU A 156 67.74 28.03 -2.03
C GLU A 156 67.09 28.11 -0.64
N ASN A 157 67.61 27.33 0.30
CA ASN A 157 66.90 26.98 1.54
C ASN A 157 66.98 28.04 2.64
N VAL A 158 65.81 28.34 3.22
CA VAL A 158 65.57 28.64 4.64
C VAL A 158 66.54 29.61 5.35
N GLN A 159 66.10 30.85 5.55
CA GLN A 159 65.98 31.36 6.93
C GLN A 159 64.94 32.48 7.07
N GLU A 160 64.37 32.59 8.28
CA GLU A 160 63.57 33.73 8.73
C GLU A 160 64.47 34.95 8.96
N ASP A 161 64.09 36.13 8.46
CA ASP A 161 64.05 37.36 9.27
C ASP A 161 63.07 38.39 8.68
N ASP A 162 62.57 39.30 9.53
CA ASP A 162 61.54 40.29 9.22
C ASP A 162 62.15 41.60 8.70
N GLN A 163 61.86 41.99 7.45
CA GLN A 163 62.25 43.31 6.94
C GLN A 163 61.39 43.86 5.79
N THR A 164 60.89 45.08 6.01
CA THR A 164 59.92 45.76 5.14
C THR A 164 60.57 46.47 3.94
N LEU A 165 60.39 45.93 2.73
CA LEU A 165 60.92 46.55 1.51
C LEU A 165 59.98 47.62 0.90
N ASN A 166 60.08 48.81 1.50
CA ASN A 166 60.17 50.12 0.82
C ASN A 166 59.41 50.32 -0.51
N VAL A 167 58.21 50.91 -0.43
CA VAL A 167 57.40 51.34 -1.59
C VAL A 167 57.88 52.70 -2.14
N ASP A 168 59.06 52.75 -2.77
CA ASP A 168 59.50 53.95 -3.52
C ASP A 168 60.48 53.66 -4.69
N THR A 169 60.05 52.82 -5.64
CA THR A 169 60.68 52.69 -6.97
C THR A 169 59.78 53.21 -8.09
N MET A 170 59.33 54.45 -7.91
CA MET A 170 59.29 55.45 -8.98
C MET A 170 58.53 55.07 -10.26
N ILE A 171 57.19 55.01 -10.19
CA ILE A 171 56.28 54.96 -11.36
C ILE A 171 56.32 56.33 -12.10
N ASN A 172 57.45 56.65 -12.73
CA ASN A 172 57.66 57.87 -13.49
C ASN A 172 57.30 57.65 -14.96
N MET A 173 56.01 57.55 -15.23
CA MET A 173 55.42 57.32 -16.55
C MET A 173 55.75 58.47 -17.52
N GLN A 174 56.79 58.30 -18.33
CA GLN A 174 57.63 59.42 -18.77
C GLN A 174 57.24 60.10 -20.09
N THR A 175 56.27 59.60 -20.86
CA THR A 175 55.74 60.32 -22.02
C THR A 175 54.24 60.62 -21.92
N VAL A 176 53.88 61.82 -22.40
CA VAL A 176 52.47 62.28 -22.47
C VAL A 176 51.64 61.41 -23.41
N GLU A 177 52.24 60.76 -24.41
CA GLU A 177 51.50 59.90 -25.34
C GLU A 177 51.22 58.50 -24.76
N GLU A 178 52.08 57.96 -23.87
CA GLU A 178 51.73 56.78 -23.05
C GLU A 178 50.53 57.10 -22.15
N GLN A 179 50.54 58.25 -21.46
CA GLN A 179 49.42 58.69 -20.62
C GLN A 179 48.12 58.82 -21.43
N ARG A 180 48.22 59.35 -22.65
CA ARG A 180 47.11 59.47 -23.60
C ARG A 180 46.61 58.13 -24.12
N ASN A 181 47.51 57.15 -24.30
CA ASN A 181 47.16 55.80 -24.71
C ASN A 181 46.48 55.02 -23.58
N ILE A 182 46.95 55.14 -22.34
CA ILE A 182 46.24 54.58 -21.17
C ILE A 182 44.86 55.21 -21.01
N LEU A 183 44.73 56.54 -21.10
CA LEU A 183 43.40 57.19 -21.04
C LEU A 183 42.45 56.65 -22.12
N ARG A 184 42.94 56.46 -23.35
CA ARG A 184 42.15 55.91 -24.47
C ARG A 184 41.82 54.42 -24.31
N MET A 185 42.62 53.66 -23.55
CA MET A 185 42.27 52.28 -23.18
C MET A 185 41.23 52.25 -22.07
N LEU A 186 41.36 53.10 -21.03
CA LEU A 186 40.36 53.22 -19.97
C LEU A 186 39.00 53.71 -20.50
N GLU A 187 39.00 54.69 -21.40
CA GLU A 187 37.80 55.20 -22.07
C GLU A 187 37.10 54.12 -22.91
N LYS A 188 37.86 53.26 -23.59
CA LYS A 188 37.33 52.05 -24.27
C LYS A 188 36.82 51.01 -23.29
N SER A 189 37.56 50.74 -22.21
CA SER A 189 37.21 49.73 -21.20
C SER A 189 35.89 50.10 -20.52
N LEU A 190 35.74 51.37 -20.13
CA LEU A 190 34.50 51.91 -19.56
C LEU A 190 33.33 51.85 -20.56
N ALA A 191 33.57 52.12 -21.84
CA ALA A 191 32.54 51.95 -22.87
C ALA A 191 32.09 50.47 -23.00
N SER A 192 33.02 49.51 -23.00
CA SER A 192 32.67 48.09 -23.00
C SER A 192 32.00 47.63 -21.70
N GLU A 193 32.38 48.19 -20.55
CA GLU A 193 31.75 47.94 -19.25
C GLU A 193 30.29 48.42 -19.23
N MET A 194 30.02 49.61 -19.79
CA MET A 194 28.65 50.13 -19.96
C MET A 194 27.80 49.28 -20.92
N ASP A 195 28.37 48.79 -22.03
CA ASP A 195 27.66 47.88 -22.93
C ASP A 195 27.44 46.49 -22.30
N LEU A 196 28.37 45.99 -21.49
CA LEU A 196 28.23 44.74 -20.73
C LEU A 196 27.14 44.86 -19.65
N GLU A 197 27.13 45.93 -18.85
CA GLU A 197 26.08 46.18 -17.85
C GLU A 197 24.71 46.34 -18.53
N LYS A 198 24.64 47.01 -19.68
CA LYS A 198 23.41 47.05 -20.48
C LYS A 198 22.96 45.65 -20.90
N ASN A 199 23.85 44.84 -21.48
CA ASN A 199 23.54 43.47 -21.88
C ASN A 199 23.10 42.59 -20.68
N PHE A 200 23.68 42.82 -19.50
CA PHE A 200 23.29 42.14 -18.26
C PHE A 200 21.88 42.54 -17.78
N ASN A 201 21.50 43.81 -17.90
CA ASN A 201 20.14 44.27 -17.61
C ASN A 201 19.11 43.75 -18.64
N ASP A 202 19.46 43.74 -19.93
CA ASP A 202 18.60 43.13 -20.97
C ASP A 202 18.45 41.61 -20.74
N SER A 203 19.51 40.92 -20.30
CA SER A 203 19.48 39.50 -19.92
C SER A 203 18.57 39.23 -18.70
N ARG A 204 18.72 40.01 -17.62
CA ARG A 204 17.86 39.91 -16.42
C ARG A 204 16.38 40.08 -16.75
N LYS A 205 16.06 40.98 -17.68
CA LYS A 205 14.68 41.18 -18.16
C LYS A 205 14.14 39.96 -18.93
N VAL A 206 14.99 39.25 -19.68
CA VAL A 206 14.62 37.97 -20.32
C VAL A 206 14.43 36.88 -19.26
N GLU A 207 15.28 36.83 -18.24
CA GLU A 207 15.14 35.90 -17.10
C GLU A 207 13.80 36.11 -16.36
N GLU A 208 13.41 37.35 -16.08
CA GLU A 208 12.12 37.67 -15.44
C GLU A 208 10.92 37.31 -16.33
N GLN A 209 11.02 37.50 -17.65
CA GLN A 209 9.98 37.04 -18.60
C GLN A 209 9.89 35.50 -18.67
N LEU A 210 11.02 34.80 -18.59
CA LEU A 210 11.04 33.33 -18.53
C LEU A 210 10.42 32.82 -17.21
N LYS A 211 10.74 33.44 -16.07
CA LYS A 211 10.11 33.12 -14.77
C LYS A 211 8.60 33.30 -14.80
N GLN A 212 8.10 34.43 -15.33
CA GLN A 212 6.65 34.65 -15.50
C GLN A 212 6.00 33.60 -16.41
N ARG A 213 6.70 33.17 -17.46
CA ARG A 213 6.21 32.15 -18.38
C ARG A 213 6.24 30.73 -17.78
N ILE A 214 7.21 30.42 -16.92
CA ILE A 214 7.26 29.15 -16.19
C ILE A 214 6.05 29.04 -15.27
N VAL A 215 5.81 30.03 -14.40
CA VAL A 215 4.65 30.04 -13.50
C VAL A 215 3.33 29.93 -14.29
N SER A 216 3.19 30.67 -15.39
CA SER A 216 2.00 30.58 -16.25
C SER A 216 1.81 29.22 -16.94
N LEU A 217 2.87 28.42 -17.10
CA LEU A 217 2.81 27.05 -17.65
C LEU A 217 2.63 26.00 -16.54
N GLU A 218 3.08 26.29 -15.32
CA GLU A 218 2.81 25.49 -14.12
C GLU A 218 1.32 25.58 -13.75
N ASP A 219 0.74 26.79 -13.76
CA ASP A 219 -0.71 27.01 -13.59
C ASP A 219 -1.54 26.30 -14.69
N GLU A 220 -1.12 26.40 -15.96
CA GLU A 220 -1.79 25.73 -17.09
C GLU A 220 -1.67 24.19 -16.99
N LEU A 221 -0.52 23.67 -16.57
CA LEU A 221 -0.30 22.24 -16.34
C LEU A 221 -1.22 21.71 -15.24
N ILE A 222 -1.27 22.38 -14.07
CA ILE A 222 -2.13 22.00 -12.94
C ILE A 222 -3.60 21.97 -13.39
N GLN A 223 -4.08 22.99 -14.12
CA GLN A 223 -5.46 22.97 -14.63
C GLN A 223 -5.70 21.77 -15.55
N THR A 224 -4.77 21.43 -16.45
CA THR A 224 -4.92 20.25 -17.32
C THR A 224 -4.84 18.91 -16.58
N GLU A 225 -4.13 18.84 -15.45
CA GLU A 225 -4.07 17.65 -14.58
C GLU A 225 -5.38 17.47 -13.80
N GLU A 226 -5.96 18.55 -13.28
CA GLU A 226 -7.30 18.55 -12.66
C GLU A 226 -8.39 18.15 -13.68
N GLU A 227 -8.40 18.77 -14.87
CA GLU A 227 -9.36 18.43 -15.94
C GLU A 227 -9.22 16.97 -16.41
N ALA A 228 -7.98 16.46 -16.51
CA ALA A 228 -7.75 15.05 -16.84
C ALA A 228 -8.26 14.12 -15.72
N THR A 229 -8.00 14.46 -14.46
CA THR A 229 -8.44 13.66 -13.29
C THR A 229 -9.97 13.56 -13.22
N GLU A 230 -10.69 14.67 -13.41
CA GLU A 230 -12.16 14.68 -13.45
C GLU A 230 -12.72 13.86 -14.63
N VAL A 231 -12.00 13.81 -15.76
CA VAL A 231 -12.35 12.96 -16.91
C VAL A 231 -12.12 11.47 -16.62
N TRP A 232 -11.04 11.11 -15.93
CA TRP A 232 -10.78 9.72 -15.52
C TRP A 232 -11.78 9.22 -14.48
N GLU A 233 -12.13 10.05 -13.47
CA GLU A 233 -13.13 9.72 -12.46
C GLU A 233 -14.51 9.49 -13.11
N ARG A 234 -14.99 10.44 -13.91
CA ARG A 234 -16.26 10.31 -14.65
C ARG A 234 -16.28 9.14 -15.65
N TRP A 235 -15.12 8.71 -16.17
CA TRP A 235 -15.02 7.52 -17.00
C TRP A 235 -15.15 6.22 -16.17
N PHE A 236 -14.47 6.14 -15.03
CA PHE A 236 -14.53 4.99 -14.13
C PHE A 236 -15.93 4.80 -13.51
N GLU A 237 -16.61 5.90 -13.14
CA GLU A 237 -18.03 5.87 -12.73
C GLU A 237 -18.92 5.27 -13.83
N ALA A 238 -18.69 5.65 -15.09
CA ALA A 238 -19.48 5.18 -16.23
C ALA A 238 -19.22 3.70 -16.56
N ASP A 239 -17.99 3.20 -16.38
CA ASP A 239 -17.64 1.80 -16.61
C ASP A 239 -18.20 0.88 -15.51
N ASN A 240 -18.10 1.30 -14.23
CA ASN A 240 -18.78 0.63 -13.12
C ASN A 240 -20.32 0.61 -13.32
N ALA A 241 -20.91 1.72 -13.74
CA ALA A 241 -22.34 1.75 -14.09
C ALA A 241 -22.68 0.83 -15.28
N HIS A 242 -21.78 0.68 -16.26
CA HIS A 242 -21.93 -0.28 -17.34
C HIS A 242 -21.89 -1.73 -16.84
N GLU A 243 -20.95 -2.09 -15.97
CA GLU A 243 -20.85 -3.43 -15.39
C GLU A 243 -22.09 -3.80 -14.56
N ILE A 244 -22.57 -2.89 -13.70
CA ILE A 244 -23.80 -3.08 -12.93
C ILE A 244 -25.00 -3.32 -13.85
N LEU A 245 -25.15 -2.53 -14.92
CA LEU A 245 -26.21 -2.70 -15.92
C LEU A 245 -26.07 -4.03 -16.70
N MET A 246 -24.84 -4.46 -16.98
CA MET A 246 -24.55 -5.78 -17.57
C MET A 246 -24.93 -6.93 -16.64
N GLY A 247 -24.65 -6.82 -15.34
CA GLY A 247 -25.07 -7.78 -14.31
C GLY A 247 -26.59 -7.92 -14.26
N ILE A 248 -27.31 -6.79 -14.18
CA ILE A 248 -28.78 -6.75 -14.19
C ILE A 248 -29.34 -7.34 -15.49
N SER A 249 -28.76 -6.99 -16.64
CA SER A 249 -29.15 -7.52 -17.96
C SER A 249 -29.01 -9.05 -18.04
N ASN A 250 -27.89 -9.59 -17.54
CA ASN A 250 -27.65 -11.03 -17.48
C ASN A 250 -28.62 -11.76 -16.54
N GLU A 251 -28.93 -11.18 -15.37
CA GLU A 251 -29.90 -11.76 -14.43
C GLU A 251 -31.33 -11.76 -15.00
N LEU A 252 -31.75 -10.67 -15.67
CA LEU A 252 -33.02 -10.59 -16.38
C LEU A 252 -33.10 -11.60 -17.54
N LEU A 253 -32.01 -11.78 -18.29
CA LEU A 253 -31.91 -12.79 -19.35
C LEU A 253 -32.01 -14.22 -18.79
N ALA A 254 -31.42 -14.49 -17.62
CA ALA A 254 -31.55 -15.78 -16.93
C ALA A 254 -33.00 -16.02 -16.45
N LYS A 255 -33.64 -15.02 -15.82
CA LYS A 255 -35.05 -15.06 -15.40
C LYS A 255 -36.01 -15.26 -16.59
N LEU A 256 -35.72 -14.64 -17.74
CA LEU A 256 -36.49 -14.81 -18.97
C LEU A 256 -36.34 -16.23 -19.55
N LYS A 257 -35.12 -16.78 -19.61
CA LYS A 257 -34.86 -18.17 -20.04
C LYS A 257 -35.58 -19.18 -19.14
N LEU A 258 -35.54 -18.99 -17.82
CA LEU A 258 -36.27 -19.83 -16.86
C LEU A 258 -37.79 -19.73 -17.04
N SER A 259 -38.31 -18.52 -17.26
CA SER A 259 -39.73 -18.30 -17.52
C SER A 259 -40.18 -18.96 -18.83
N GLN A 260 -39.36 -18.91 -19.89
CA GLN A 260 -39.62 -19.59 -21.15
C GLN A 260 -39.62 -21.12 -20.99
N PHE A 261 -38.69 -21.67 -20.22
CA PHE A 261 -38.66 -23.09 -19.88
C PHE A 261 -39.92 -23.52 -19.11
N ASN A 262 -40.30 -22.77 -18.07
CA ASN A 262 -41.51 -23.03 -17.29
C ASN A 262 -42.78 -22.94 -18.14
N LEU A 263 -42.87 -21.99 -19.07
CA LEU A 263 -44.00 -21.83 -19.98
C LEU A 263 -44.09 -22.98 -21.00
N ASN A 264 -42.95 -23.51 -21.47
CA ASN A 264 -42.92 -24.72 -22.29
C ASN A 264 -43.39 -25.96 -21.50
N GLY A 265 -42.94 -26.13 -20.25
CA GLY A 265 -43.41 -27.20 -19.37
C GLY A 265 -44.91 -27.11 -19.06
N LEU A 266 -45.43 -25.90 -18.81
CA LEU A 266 -46.86 -25.63 -18.66
C LEU A 266 -47.64 -25.96 -19.93
N ARG A 267 -47.15 -25.58 -21.12
CA ARG A 267 -47.77 -25.92 -22.41
C ARG A 267 -47.83 -27.44 -22.63
N GLN A 268 -46.81 -28.18 -22.22
CA GLN A 268 -46.84 -29.64 -22.30
C GLN A 268 -47.85 -30.26 -21.32
N CYS A 269 -47.91 -29.75 -20.08
CA CYS A 269 -48.94 -30.15 -19.11
C CYS A 269 -50.36 -29.80 -19.59
N GLU A 270 -50.56 -28.64 -20.21
CA GLU A 270 -51.81 -28.23 -20.86
C GLU A 270 -52.17 -29.19 -21.99
N SER A 271 -51.22 -29.58 -22.84
CA SER A 271 -51.43 -30.56 -23.91
C SER A 271 -51.83 -31.94 -23.36
N ASP A 272 -51.18 -32.42 -22.30
CA ASP A 272 -51.49 -33.69 -21.64
C ASP A 272 -52.88 -33.65 -20.97
N LEU A 273 -53.23 -32.52 -20.33
CA LEU A 273 -54.55 -32.31 -19.73
C LEU A 273 -55.64 -32.15 -20.78
N ARG A 274 -55.34 -31.54 -21.93
CA ARG A 274 -56.26 -31.40 -23.06
C ARG A 274 -56.54 -32.74 -23.72
N ALA A 275 -55.52 -33.58 -23.93
CA ALA A 275 -55.71 -34.96 -24.39
C ALA A 275 -56.59 -35.76 -23.42
N LYS A 276 -56.35 -35.63 -22.10
CA LYS A 276 -57.19 -36.25 -21.05
C LYS A 276 -58.63 -35.72 -21.05
N LEU A 277 -58.82 -34.42 -21.31
CA LEU A 277 -60.13 -33.79 -21.41
C LEU A 277 -60.89 -34.25 -22.66
N GLU A 278 -60.22 -34.36 -23.82
CA GLU A 278 -60.80 -34.90 -25.05
C GLU A 278 -61.17 -36.40 -24.86
N THR A 279 -60.43 -37.18 -24.06
CA THR A 279 -60.87 -38.52 -23.61
C THR A 279 -61.95 -38.52 -22.51
N SER A 280 -62.24 -37.37 -21.89
CA SER A 280 -63.29 -37.22 -20.87
C SER A 280 -64.61 -36.65 -21.41
N THR A 281 -64.61 -36.07 -22.61
CA THR A 281 -65.81 -35.41 -23.21
C THR A 281 -66.95 -36.35 -23.63
N GLU A 282 -66.86 -37.65 -23.34
CA GLU A 282 -67.99 -38.58 -23.42
C GLU A 282 -68.88 -38.61 -22.16
N LEU A 283 -68.53 -37.91 -21.06
CA LEU A 283 -69.34 -37.93 -19.82
C LEU A 283 -69.80 -36.54 -19.33
N GLU A 284 -71.04 -36.52 -18.89
CA GLU A 284 -71.94 -35.37 -18.72
C GLU A 284 -71.56 -34.28 -17.70
N SER A 285 -71.98 -33.05 -18.05
CA SER A 285 -72.91 -32.17 -17.32
C SER A 285 -72.90 -32.05 -15.76
N SER A 286 -73.24 -30.83 -15.34
CA SER A 286 -73.71 -30.41 -14.00
C SER A 286 -72.68 -30.26 -12.87
N THR A 287 -72.41 -28.99 -12.50
CA THR A 287 -72.00 -28.48 -11.16
C THR A 287 -71.76 -26.95 -11.25
N ALA A 288 -72.75 -26.23 -11.81
CA ALA A 288 -72.55 -24.84 -12.26
C ALA A 288 -72.70 -23.76 -11.17
N LYS A 289 -72.87 -24.11 -9.88
CA LYS A 289 -73.25 -23.15 -8.83
C LYS A 289 -72.16 -22.89 -7.79
N ASP A 290 -71.48 -23.91 -7.28
CA ASP A 290 -70.42 -23.74 -6.28
C ASP A 290 -69.15 -23.09 -6.88
N ARG A 291 -68.92 -23.29 -8.18
CA ARG A 291 -67.86 -22.64 -8.96
C ARG A 291 -67.92 -21.10 -8.91
N LEU A 292 -69.10 -20.50 -8.70
CA LEU A 292 -69.28 -19.05 -8.70
C LEU A 292 -68.66 -18.38 -7.46
N ASN A 293 -68.74 -19.04 -6.30
CA ASN A 293 -68.16 -18.49 -5.07
C ASN A 293 -66.63 -18.64 -5.03
N LEU A 294 -66.10 -19.72 -5.61
CA LEU A 294 -64.65 -19.87 -5.81
C LEU A 294 -64.14 -18.81 -6.80
N ALA A 295 -64.82 -18.63 -7.93
CA ALA A 295 -64.46 -17.62 -8.93
C ALA A 295 -64.48 -16.19 -8.35
N ASN A 296 -65.39 -15.85 -7.44
CA ASN A 296 -65.37 -14.54 -6.77
C ASN A 296 -64.13 -14.35 -5.87
N SER A 297 -63.64 -15.40 -5.20
CA SER A 297 -62.39 -15.38 -4.44
C SER A 297 -61.17 -15.21 -5.35
N GLU A 298 -61.17 -15.93 -6.48
CA GLU A 298 -60.12 -15.82 -7.51
C GLU A 298 -60.12 -14.44 -8.17
N VAL A 299 -61.29 -13.85 -8.44
CA VAL A 299 -61.43 -12.50 -9.03
C VAL A 299 -60.90 -11.41 -8.10
N VAL A 300 -61.09 -11.50 -6.78
CA VAL A 300 -60.48 -10.55 -5.84
C VAL A 300 -58.95 -10.67 -5.84
N ASN A 301 -58.42 -11.88 -5.74
CA ASN A 301 -56.97 -12.14 -5.77
C ASN A 301 -56.33 -11.71 -7.13
N LEU A 302 -57.06 -11.90 -8.24
CA LEU A 302 -56.67 -11.37 -9.55
C LEU A 302 -56.76 -9.84 -9.60
N SER A 303 -57.75 -9.21 -8.95
CA SER A 303 -57.86 -7.75 -8.86
C SER A 303 -56.68 -7.14 -8.09
N ASP A 304 -56.31 -7.70 -6.94
CA ASP A 304 -55.14 -7.26 -6.17
C ASP A 304 -53.84 -7.44 -6.97
N LYS A 305 -53.75 -8.53 -7.75
CA LYS A 305 -52.62 -8.77 -8.66
C LYS A 305 -52.61 -7.82 -9.85
N VAL A 306 -53.77 -7.41 -10.39
CA VAL A 306 -53.87 -6.37 -11.43
C VAL A 306 -53.42 -5.03 -10.88
N ILE A 307 -53.88 -4.61 -9.69
CA ILE A 307 -53.45 -3.36 -9.05
C ILE A 307 -51.93 -3.36 -8.78
N SER A 308 -51.37 -4.51 -8.38
CA SER A 308 -49.92 -4.70 -8.23
C SER A 308 -49.16 -4.53 -9.56
N LEU A 309 -49.68 -5.09 -10.66
CA LEU A 309 -49.11 -4.96 -12.00
C LEU A 309 -49.27 -3.54 -12.56
N GLU A 310 -50.40 -2.87 -12.35
CA GLU A 310 -50.63 -1.47 -12.73
C GLU A 310 -49.62 -0.55 -12.04
N LYS A 311 -49.37 -0.76 -10.74
CA LYS A 311 -48.33 -0.02 -10.00
C LYS A 311 -46.92 -0.30 -10.53
N GLN A 312 -46.61 -1.53 -10.92
CA GLN A 312 -45.33 -1.87 -11.55
C GLN A 312 -45.19 -1.21 -12.93
N ILE A 313 -46.24 -1.21 -13.76
CA ILE A 313 -46.26 -0.54 -15.06
C ILE A 313 -46.02 0.96 -14.89
N GLN A 314 -46.70 1.61 -13.93
CA GLN A 314 -46.54 3.04 -13.67
C GLN A 314 -45.12 3.41 -13.19
N GLU A 315 -44.48 2.54 -12.39
CA GLU A 315 -43.07 2.69 -12.00
C GLU A 315 -42.13 2.52 -13.20
N TYR A 316 -42.34 1.49 -14.03
CA TYR A 316 -41.56 1.28 -15.26
C TYR A 316 -41.75 2.42 -16.29
N GLU A 317 -42.95 3.00 -16.40
CA GLU A 317 -43.18 4.22 -17.19
C GLU A 317 -42.39 5.41 -16.64
N GLY A 318 -42.36 5.60 -15.32
CA GLY A 318 -41.54 6.62 -14.66
C GLY A 318 -40.04 6.43 -14.92
N GLN A 319 -39.54 5.19 -14.91
CA GLN A 319 -38.16 4.86 -15.25
C GLN A 319 -37.87 5.06 -16.74
N LEU A 320 -38.79 4.65 -17.63
CA LEU A 320 -38.68 4.86 -19.07
C LEU A 320 -38.63 6.35 -19.44
N VAL A 321 -39.38 7.20 -18.73
CA VAL A 321 -39.29 8.66 -18.91
C VAL A 321 -37.91 9.19 -18.50
N LYS A 322 -37.33 8.73 -17.38
CA LYS A 322 -35.96 9.11 -16.97
C LYS A 322 -34.92 8.70 -18.02
N VAL A 323 -34.96 7.45 -18.49
CA VAL A 323 -34.07 6.95 -19.56
C VAL A 323 -34.23 7.72 -20.87
N LYS A 324 -35.46 8.16 -21.19
CA LYS A 324 -35.73 8.98 -22.37
C LYS A 324 -35.19 10.42 -22.24
N VAL A 325 -35.18 10.99 -21.03
CA VAL A 325 -34.56 12.29 -20.75
C VAL A 325 -33.05 12.20 -20.93
N SER A 326 -32.38 11.25 -20.26
CA SER A 326 -30.93 11.10 -20.36
C SER A 326 -30.45 10.75 -21.77
N ALA A 327 -31.17 9.89 -22.50
CA ALA A 327 -30.86 9.61 -23.91
C ALA A 327 -30.94 10.87 -24.80
N ASN A 328 -31.87 11.78 -24.51
CA ASN A 328 -32.02 13.05 -25.23
C ASN A 328 -30.95 14.08 -24.81
N GLU A 329 -30.46 14.03 -23.58
CA GLU A 329 -29.32 14.83 -23.09
C GLU A 329 -28.00 14.36 -23.73
N TYR A 330 -27.71 13.06 -23.75
CA TYR A 330 -26.57 12.50 -24.50
C TYR A 330 -26.64 12.86 -25.99
N GLN A 331 -27.82 12.82 -26.61
CA GLN A 331 -27.98 13.22 -28.01
C GLN A 331 -27.71 14.72 -28.22
N GLN A 332 -28.01 15.59 -27.25
CA GLN A 332 -27.64 17.01 -27.31
C GLN A 332 -26.14 17.22 -27.14
N GLN A 333 -25.51 16.56 -26.16
CA GLN A 333 -24.06 16.61 -25.95
C GLN A 333 -23.29 16.14 -27.19
N TYR A 334 -23.68 15.00 -27.78
CA TYR A 334 -23.10 14.48 -29.02
C TYR A 334 -23.18 15.51 -30.17
N ASN A 335 -24.34 16.14 -30.36
CA ASN A 335 -24.50 17.17 -31.38
C ASN A 335 -23.66 18.43 -31.11
N ALA A 336 -23.50 18.83 -29.84
CA ALA A 336 -22.63 19.94 -29.44
C ALA A 336 -21.16 19.64 -29.77
N VAL A 337 -20.65 18.46 -29.35
CA VAL A 337 -19.28 17.99 -29.66
C VAL A 337 -19.06 17.91 -31.17
N CYS A 338 -19.99 17.34 -31.94
CA CYS A 338 -19.91 17.32 -33.40
C CYS A 338 -19.90 18.72 -34.04
N SER A 339 -20.50 19.73 -33.40
CA SER A 339 -20.42 21.12 -33.87
C SER A 339 -19.05 21.77 -33.56
N GLN A 340 -18.48 21.48 -32.39
CA GLN A 340 -17.16 21.94 -31.96
C GLN A 340 -16.06 21.32 -32.82
N ILE A 341 -16.13 20.01 -33.09
CA ILE A 341 -15.24 19.30 -34.03
C ILE A 341 -15.30 19.93 -35.43
N ARG A 342 -16.47 20.39 -35.89
CA ARG A 342 -16.58 21.08 -37.18
C ARG A 342 -15.93 22.47 -37.17
N ALA A 343 -15.99 23.18 -36.04
CA ALA A 343 -15.33 24.47 -35.88
C ALA A 343 -13.79 24.33 -35.81
N THR A 344 -13.26 23.38 -35.04
CA THR A 344 -11.80 23.14 -34.96
C THR A 344 -11.23 22.68 -36.29
N ASN A 345 -11.93 21.79 -37.03
CA ASN A 345 -11.52 21.39 -38.38
C ASN A 345 -11.45 22.57 -39.37
N LYS A 346 -12.33 23.58 -39.24
CA LYS A 346 -12.25 24.81 -40.05
C LYS A 346 -10.99 25.62 -39.74
N VAL A 347 -10.65 25.79 -38.45
CA VAL A 347 -9.41 26.47 -38.03
C VAL A 347 -8.16 25.70 -38.49
N ILE A 348 -8.19 24.36 -38.45
CA ILE A 348 -7.09 23.52 -38.96
C ILE A 348 -6.91 23.68 -40.48
N ALA A 349 -8.00 23.83 -41.24
CA ALA A 349 -7.91 24.10 -42.68
C ALA A 349 -7.32 25.50 -42.98
N GLU A 350 -7.79 26.53 -42.28
CA GLU A 350 -7.28 27.90 -42.39
C GLU A 350 -5.80 27.99 -41.98
N LEU A 351 -5.38 27.27 -40.93
CA LEU A 351 -3.99 27.20 -40.50
C LEU A 351 -3.11 26.51 -41.55
N LYS A 352 -3.57 25.41 -42.18
CA LYS A 352 -2.84 24.73 -43.26
C LYS A 352 -2.65 25.61 -44.49
N GLU A 353 -3.66 26.39 -44.87
CA GLU A 353 -3.53 27.36 -45.96
C GLU A 353 -2.53 28.48 -45.61
N ASN A 354 -2.55 28.98 -44.37
CA ASN A 354 -1.57 29.96 -43.90
C ASN A 354 -0.13 29.41 -43.87
N VAL A 355 0.07 28.13 -43.50
CA VAL A 355 1.38 27.46 -43.55
C VAL A 355 1.89 27.37 -44.99
N LEU A 356 1.08 26.89 -45.93
CA LEU A 356 1.46 26.83 -47.36
C LEU A 356 1.78 28.23 -47.93
N ASN A 357 1.03 29.26 -47.52
CA ASN A 357 1.31 30.65 -47.92
C ASN A 357 2.57 31.24 -47.27
N ALA A 358 3.01 30.72 -46.12
CA ALA A 358 4.29 31.07 -45.50
C ALA A 358 5.46 30.34 -46.16
N GLU A 359 5.32 29.04 -46.43
CA GLU A 359 6.29 28.20 -47.14
C GLU A 359 6.59 28.75 -48.55
N ASN A 360 5.57 29.06 -49.34
CA ASN A 360 5.74 29.70 -50.65
C ASN A 360 6.49 31.04 -50.58
N ARG A 361 6.33 31.80 -49.48
CA ARG A 361 7.06 33.06 -49.26
C ARG A 361 8.51 32.83 -48.86
N ALA A 362 8.80 31.80 -48.07
CA ALA A 362 10.16 31.38 -47.72
C ALA A 362 10.92 30.92 -48.96
N ASN A 363 10.31 30.03 -49.76
CA ASN A 363 10.89 29.53 -51.01
C ASN A 363 11.14 30.66 -52.03
N ALA A 364 10.25 31.66 -52.10
CA ALA A 364 10.47 32.85 -52.91
C ALA A 364 11.67 33.69 -52.41
N ALA A 365 11.80 33.89 -51.09
CA ALA A 365 12.93 34.62 -50.51
C ALA A 365 14.26 33.86 -50.70
N GLU A 366 14.28 32.54 -50.54
CA GLU A 366 15.45 31.69 -50.81
C GLU A 366 15.90 31.83 -52.28
N SER A 367 14.96 31.80 -53.22
CA SER A 367 15.25 32.00 -54.64
C SER A 367 15.90 33.37 -54.91
N GLN A 368 15.46 34.42 -54.21
CA GLN A 368 16.06 35.77 -54.31
C GLN A 368 17.47 35.79 -53.71
N CYS A 369 17.66 35.21 -52.51
CA CYS A 369 18.98 35.06 -51.89
C CYS A 369 19.97 34.33 -52.80
N LYS A 370 19.53 33.26 -53.48
CA LYS A 370 20.35 32.55 -54.47
C LYS A 370 20.77 33.45 -55.63
N THR A 371 19.83 34.18 -56.26
CA THR A 371 20.18 35.12 -57.34
C THR A 371 21.09 36.25 -56.88
N LEU A 372 20.93 36.74 -55.64
CA LEU A 372 21.83 37.74 -55.05
C LEU A 372 23.25 37.18 -54.92
N THR A 373 23.43 35.98 -54.38
CA THR A 373 24.74 35.30 -54.30
C THR A 373 25.38 35.15 -55.69
N GLU A 374 24.61 34.69 -56.70
CA GLU A 374 25.08 34.55 -58.08
C GLU A 374 25.54 35.89 -58.68
N THR A 375 24.81 36.99 -58.46
CA THR A 375 25.25 38.33 -58.89
C THR A 375 26.47 38.85 -58.12
N ASN A 376 26.62 38.48 -56.84
CA ASN A 376 27.74 38.90 -56.00
C ASN A 376 29.04 38.22 -56.45
N ASP A 377 28.98 36.94 -56.81
CA ASP A 377 30.13 36.23 -57.40
C ASP A 377 30.46 36.69 -58.83
N GLU A 378 29.49 37.21 -59.60
CA GLU A 378 29.77 37.84 -60.90
C GLU A 378 30.50 39.19 -60.73
N LEU A 379 30.01 40.07 -59.85
CA LEU A 379 30.68 41.33 -59.48
C LEU A 379 32.09 41.11 -58.93
N LYS A 380 32.31 40.01 -58.21
CA LYS A 380 33.62 39.59 -57.69
C LYS A 380 34.61 39.18 -58.79
N LYS A 381 34.12 38.64 -59.92
CA LYS A 381 34.92 38.39 -61.13
C LYS A 381 35.26 39.70 -61.86
N GLU A 382 34.29 40.62 -62.00
CA GLU A 382 34.55 41.94 -62.59
C GLU A 382 35.57 42.75 -61.77
N LEU A 383 35.49 42.71 -60.44
CA LEU A 383 36.50 43.29 -59.55
C LEU A 383 37.90 42.67 -59.72
N ALA A 384 37.99 41.36 -59.98
CA ALA A 384 39.27 40.71 -60.26
C ALA A 384 39.87 41.17 -61.60
N LEU A 385 39.05 41.38 -62.64
CA LEU A 385 39.49 41.93 -63.92
C LEU A 385 39.92 43.40 -63.79
N LEU A 386 39.19 44.22 -63.03
CA LEU A 386 39.56 45.61 -62.74
C LEU A 386 40.86 45.72 -61.92
N LYS A 387 41.24 44.68 -61.17
CA LYS A 387 42.48 44.64 -60.39
C LYS A 387 43.74 44.47 -61.26
N ASP A 388 43.60 43.93 -62.48
CA ASP A 388 44.68 43.82 -63.48
C ASP A 388 44.88 45.15 -64.24
N GLY A 389 43.84 45.99 -64.28
CA GLY A 389 43.87 47.37 -64.78
C GLY A 389 44.52 48.35 -63.79
N GLY A 390 45.85 48.43 -63.79
CA GLY A 390 46.65 49.11 -62.77
C GLY A 390 46.20 50.52 -62.35
N SER A 391 45.82 50.66 -61.06
CA SER A 391 45.82 51.91 -60.30
C SER A 391 46.16 51.61 -58.83
N THR A 392 47.28 52.13 -58.35
CA THR A 392 48.04 51.55 -57.23
C THR A 392 47.81 52.20 -55.86
N SER A 393 48.33 51.57 -54.81
CA SER A 393 48.19 51.94 -53.39
C SER A 393 46.78 51.76 -52.80
N LYS A 394 45.86 52.72 -52.94
CA LYS A 394 44.62 52.76 -52.12
C LYS A 394 43.67 51.55 -52.28
N SER A 395 43.73 50.85 -53.41
CA SER A 395 42.99 49.59 -53.63
C SER A 395 43.53 48.45 -52.75
N VAL A 396 44.85 48.40 -52.53
CA VAL A 396 45.51 47.34 -51.75
C VAL A 396 45.16 47.45 -50.26
N GLU A 397 45.26 48.65 -49.69
CA GLU A 397 44.90 48.91 -48.27
C GLU A 397 43.42 48.63 -47.96
N LEU A 398 42.53 48.81 -48.95
CA LEU A 398 41.11 48.49 -48.81
C LEU A 398 40.89 46.97 -48.81
N LEU A 399 41.55 46.26 -49.73
CA LEU A 399 41.47 44.80 -49.85
C LEU A 399 42.14 44.07 -48.67
N GLU A 400 43.26 44.57 -48.13
CA GLU A 400 43.85 44.06 -46.88
C GLU A 400 42.89 44.23 -45.69
N ARG A 401 42.21 45.38 -45.59
CA ARG A 401 41.23 45.63 -44.52
C ARG A 401 40.02 44.71 -44.66
N GLN A 402 39.52 44.50 -45.88
CA GLN A 402 38.43 43.53 -46.14
C GLN A 402 38.86 42.08 -45.89
N LEU A 403 40.10 41.70 -46.21
CA LEU A 403 40.63 40.37 -45.91
C LEU A 403 40.68 40.13 -44.39
N LYS A 404 41.25 41.07 -43.62
CA LYS A 404 41.31 40.97 -42.15
C LYS A 404 39.92 40.96 -41.49
N GLU A 405 38.95 41.68 -42.04
CA GLU A 405 37.56 41.59 -41.55
C GLU A 405 36.87 40.28 -41.98
N SER A 406 37.23 39.70 -43.13
CA SER A 406 36.77 38.37 -43.53
C SER A 406 37.35 37.27 -42.64
N ASP A 407 38.64 37.35 -42.27
CA ASP A 407 39.28 36.42 -41.33
C ASP A 407 38.65 36.52 -39.93
N LEU A 408 38.38 37.74 -39.43
CA LEU A 408 37.67 37.94 -38.16
C LEU A 408 36.26 37.32 -38.17
N ARG A 409 35.53 37.45 -39.29
CA ARG A 409 34.21 36.82 -39.44
C ARG A 409 34.31 35.29 -39.58
N LEU A 410 35.36 34.78 -40.21
CA LEU A 410 35.63 33.34 -40.28
C LEU A 410 35.98 32.78 -38.89
N GLN A 411 36.84 33.45 -38.13
CA GLN A 411 37.17 33.07 -36.74
C GLN A 411 35.93 33.09 -35.85
N HIS A 412 35.08 34.12 -35.93
CA HIS A 412 33.80 34.15 -35.22
C HIS A 412 32.85 33.03 -35.66
N ALA A 413 32.81 32.68 -36.95
CA ALA A 413 31.99 31.57 -37.45
C ALA A 413 32.51 30.21 -36.97
N VAL A 414 33.83 30.02 -36.92
CA VAL A 414 34.49 28.82 -36.39
C VAL A 414 34.23 28.68 -34.90
N ALA A 415 34.51 29.71 -34.09
CA ALA A 415 34.23 29.69 -32.65
C ALA A 415 32.74 29.46 -32.32
N SER A 416 31.83 30.01 -33.13
CA SER A 416 30.39 29.76 -33.02
C SER A 416 30.01 28.31 -33.39
N ALA A 417 30.67 27.73 -34.40
CA ALA A 417 30.47 26.34 -34.77
C ALA A 417 31.01 25.38 -33.70
N GLU A 418 32.22 25.62 -33.18
CA GLU A 418 32.84 24.88 -32.09
C GLU A 418 31.98 24.94 -30.81
N ALA A 419 31.51 26.12 -30.41
CA ALA A 419 30.59 26.28 -29.28
C ALA A 419 29.24 25.54 -29.51
N SER A 420 28.75 25.47 -30.76
CA SER A 420 27.54 24.70 -31.09
C SER A 420 27.77 23.19 -31.07
N GLN A 421 28.97 22.72 -31.46
CA GLN A 421 29.38 21.32 -31.40
C GLN A 421 29.58 20.87 -29.95
N GLU A 422 30.19 21.70 -29.10
CA GLU A 422 30.36 21.40 -27.67
C GLU A 422 29.01 21.33 -26.95
N LYS A 423 28.11 22.28 -27.25
CA LYS A 423 26.72 22.20 -26.80
C LYS A 423 26.02 20.91 -27.26
N GLN A 424 26.33 20.40 -28.45
CA GLN A 424 25.81 19.12 -28.91
C GLN A 424 26.39 17.92 -28.14
N LYS A 425 27.70 17.93 -27.81
CA LYS A 425 28.29 16.88 -26.95
C LYS A 425 27.66 16.86 -25.56
N MET A 426 27.52 18.03 -24.92
CA MET A 426 26.89 18.16 -23.60
C MET A 426 25.45 17.64 -23.61
N LEU A 427 24.69 17.87 -24.67
CA LEU A 427 23.35 17.29 -24.84
C LEU A 427 23.37 15.77 -24.99
N TYR A 428 24.37 15.19 -25.68
CA TYR A 428 24.50 13.72 -25.76
C TYR A 428 24.83 13.09 -24.40
N TYR A 429 25.79 13.64 -23.64
CA TYR A 429 26.08 13.14 -22.29
C TYR A 429 24.87 13.24 -21.36
N THR A 430 24.12 14.36 -21.42
CA THR A 430 22.87 14.54 -20.67
C THR A 430 21.82 13.47 -21.03
N ILE A 431 21.74 13.08 -22.31
CA ILE A 431 20.82 12.02 -22.77
C ILE A 431 21.28 10.64 -22.27
N GLU A 432 22.58 10.35 -22.29
CA GLU A 432 23.15 9.08 -21.82
C GLU A 432 22.91 8.88 -20.31
N ASP A 433 23.10 9.93 -19.50
CA ASP A 433 22.72 9.95 -18.07
C ASP A 433 21.21 9.71 -17.88
N MET A 434 20.36 10.37 -18.67
CA MET A 434 18.91 10.16 -18.63
C MET A 434 18.52 8.72 -19.01
N GLU A 435 19.17 8.10 -20.00
CA GLU A 435 18.96 6.69 -20.34
C GLU A 435 19.38 5.76 -19.20
N HIS A 436 20.50 6.05 -18.51
CA HIS A 436 20.94 5.33 -17.32
C HIS A 436 19.93 5.46 -16.16
N VAL A 437 19.38 6.65 -15.92
CA VAL A 437 18.32 6.87 -14.93
C VAL A 437 17.04 6.12 -15.30
N ILE A 438 16.58 6.20 -16.56
CA ILE A 438 15.39 5.48 -17.05
C ILE A 438 15.56 3.96 -16.88
N LYS A 439 16.75 3.42 -17.20
CA LYS A 439 17.10 2.00 -17.05
C LYS A 439 17.09 1.55 -15.58
N ASN A 440 17.62 2.39 -14.68
CA ASN A 440 17.59 2.19 -13.23
C ASN A 440 16.14 2.18 -12.71
N VAL A 441 15.35 3.21 -13.01
CA VAL A 441 13.94 3.32 -12.64
C VAL A 441 13.13 2.13 -13.16
N LYS A 442 13.28 1.75 -14.42
CA LYS A 442 12.60 0.58 -15.01
C LYS A 442 12.93 -0.72 -14.26
N SER A 443 14.18 -0.92 -13.85
CA SER A 443 14.56 -2.09 -13.04
C SER A 443 13.94 -2.07 -11.63
N LYS A 444 13.80 -0.89 -11.03
CA LYS A 444 13.13 -0.70 -9.73
C LYS A 444 11.62 -0.95 -9.83
N VAL A 445 10.97 -0.48 -10.90
CA VAL A 445 9.55 -0.73 -11.20
C VAL A 445 9.29 -2.23 -11.33
N SER A 446 10.01 -2.96 -12.19
CA SER A 446 9.81 -4.42 -12.35
C SER A 446 10.06 -5.22 -11.04
N LYS A 447 10.93 -4.71 -10.16
CA LYS A 447 11.18 -5.28 -8.83
C LYS A 447 10.10 -4.91 -7.80
N ALA A 448 9.36 -3.82 -8.00
CA ALA A 448 8.20 -3.44 -7.19
C ALA A 448 6.93 -4.18 -7.64
N GLU A 449 6.71 -4.27 -8.96
CA GLU A 449 5.66 -5.04 -9.64
C GLU A 449 5.66 -6.50 -9.17
N SER A 450 6.76 -7.23 -9.35
CA SER A 450 6.91 -8.62 -8.86
C SER A 450 6.81 -8.80 -7.34
N ARG A 451 6.88 -7.72 -6.54
CA ARG A 451 6.58 -7.74 -5.10
C ARG A 451 5.11 -7.47 -4.80
N ALA A 452 4.43 -6.65 -5.60
CA ALA A 452 3.00 -6.44 -5.55
C ALA A 452 2.26 -7.73 -5.92
N ASP A 453 2.63 -8.39 -7.03
CA ASP A 453 2.09 -9.69 -7.44
C ASP A 453 2.18 -10.72 -6.29
N SER A 454 3.36 -10.82 -5.66
CA SER A 454 3.60 -11.73 -4.54
C SER A 454 2.93 -11.29 -3.24
N ALA A 455 2.49 -10.04 -3.11
CA ALA A 455 1.67 -9.58 -1.99
C ALA A 455 0.18 -9.89 -2.25
N GLU A 456 -0.29 -9.66 -3.47
CA GLU A 456 -1.65 -9.99 -3.91
C GLU A 456 -1.95 -11.49 -3.78
N GLU A 457 -1.06 -12.37 -4.24
CA GLU A 457 -1.18 -13.83 -4.08
C GLU A 457 -1.35 -14.23 -2.60
N LYS A 458 -0.61 -13.57 -1.68
CA LYS A 458 -0.74 -13.79 -0.23
C LYS A 458 -2.05 -13.24 0.33
N CYS A 459 -2.50 -12.07 -0.15
CA CYS A 459 -3.79 -11.48 0.25
C CYS A 459 -4.98 -12.33 -0.21
N ILE A 460 -4.91 -12.93 -1.41
CA ILE A 460 -5.90 -13.90 -1.90
C ILE A 460 -5.93 -15.12 -0.97
N LEU A 461 -4.78 -15.77 -0.74
CA LEU A 461 -4.70 -16.99 0.08
C LEU A 461 -5.14 -16.76 1.54
N VAL A 462 -4.83 -15.59 2.13
CA VAL A 462 -5.34 -15.19 3.45
C VAL A 462 -6.86 -14.93 3.42
N SER A 463 -7.39 -14.40 2.33
CA SER A 463 -8.83 -14.17 2.17
C SER A 463 -9.61 -15.48 2.02
N GLU A 464 -9.08 -16.45 1.27
CA GLU A 464 -9.62 -17.81 1.16
C GLU A 464 -9.64 -18.51 2.54
N TYR A 465 -8.51 -18.51 3.26
CA TYR A 465 -8.43 -19.11 4.60
C TYR A 465 -9.37 -18.43 5.61
N ASN A 466 -9.56 -17.12 5.51
CA ASN A 466 -10.51 -16.39 6.37
C ASN A 466 -11.98 -16.69 6.00
N ALA A 467 -12.27 -16.97 4.73
CA ALA A 467 -13.59 -17.44 4.30
C ALA A 467 -13.89 -18.85 4.85
N ASP A 468 -12.96 -19.81 4.68
CA ASP A 468 -13.05 -21.17 5.24
C ASP A 468 -13.28 -21.14 6.76
N LEU A 469 -12.49 -20.32 7.49
CA LEU A 469 -12.61 -20.18 8.93
C LEU A 469 -13.95 -19.57 9.35
N ASN A 470 -14.47 -18.62 8.58
CA ASN A 470 -15.78 -18.03 8.83
C ASN A 470 -16.93 -19.01 8.53
N GLU A 471 -16.79 -19.88 7.52
CA GLU A 471 -17.72 -21.00 7.30
C GLU A 471 -17.71 -21.97 8.50
N GLU A 472 -16.55 -22.41 8.98
CA GLU A 472 -16.46 -23.29 10.17
C GLU A 472 -17.07 -22.62 11.42
N VAL A 473 -16.79 -21.34 11.66
CA VAL A 473 -17.40 -20.57 12.76
C VAL A 473 -18.91 -20.48 12.61
N SER A 474 -19.43 -20.32 11.39
CA SER A 474 -20.88 -20.31 11.12
C SER A 474 -21.52 -21.67 11.42
N PHE A 475 -20.89 -22.76 10.98
CA PHE A 475 -21.35 -24.13 11.22
C PHE A 475 -21.34 -24.49 12.72
N LEU A 476 -20.28 -24.12 13.43
CA LEU A 476 -20.19 -24.31 14.89
C LEU A 476 -21.26 -23.50 15.64
N ARG A 477 -21.56 -22.29 15.18
CA ARG A 477 -22.64 -21.44 15.74
C ARG A 477 -24.02 -22.06 15.53
N SER A 478 -24.35 -22.51 14.32
CA SER A 478 -25.61 -23.20 14.04
C SER A 478 -25.73 -24.52 14.83
N ARG A 479 -24.64 -25.25 15.03
CA ARG A 479 -24.64 -26.46 15.87
C ARG A 479 -24.84 -26.14 17.36
N LEU A 480 -24.29 -25.02 17.85
CA LEU A 480 -24.51 -24.56 19.22
C LEU A 480 -25.97 -24.18 19.46
N GLU A 481 -26.58 -23.41 18.55
CA GLU A 481 -27.99 -23.04 18.58
C GLU A 481 -28.92 -24.27 18.61
N CYS A 482 -28.63 -25.31 17.82
CA CYS A 482 -29.35 -26.58 17.86
C CYS A 482 -29.24 -27.30 19.22
N LEU A 483 -28.06 -27.24 19.86
CA LEU A 483 -27.83 -27.85 21.18
C LEU A 483 -28.49 -27.02 22.30
N GLU A 484 -28.49 -25.70 22.19
CA GLU A 484 -29.14 -24.79 23.13
C GLU A 484 -30.67 -24.96 23.11
N GLY A 485 -31.29 -25.05 21.92
CA GLY A 485 -32.71 -25.37 21.80
C GLY A 485 -33.07 -26.76 22.36
N SER A 486 -32.20 -27.75 22.17
CA SER A 486 -32.37 -29.09 22.77
C SER A 486 -32.26 -29.06 24.29
N LEU A 487 -31.28 -28.34 24.84
CA LEU A 487 -31.10 -28.13 26.28
C LEU A 487 -32.31 -27.41 26.89
N HIS A 488 -32.81 -26.36 26.23
CA HIS A 488 -33.95 -25.59 26.73
C HIS A 488 -35.22 -26.46 26.79
N LYS A 489 -35.46 -27.31 25.77
CA LYS A 489 -36.55 -28.31 25.78
C LYS A 489 -36.40 -29.33 26.91
N VAL A 490 -35.19 -29.84 27.16
CA VAL A 490 -34.94 -30.76 28.28
C VAL A 490 -35.18 -30.07 29.63
N GLU A 491 -34.87 -28.78 29.75
CA GLU A 491 -35.18 -27.98 30.94
C GLU A 491 -36.70 -27.79 31.14
N GLU A 492 -37.47 -27.55 30.07
CA GLU A 492 -38.94 -27.52 30.11
C GLU A 492 -39.54 -28.87 30.55
N GLU A 493 -39.07 -29.97 29.97
CA GLU A 493 -39.51 -31.34 30.31
C GLU A 493 -39.16 -31.70 31.78
N LYS A 494 -37.99 -31.27 32.26
CA LYS A 494 -37.59 -31.38 33.67
C LYS A 494 -38.49 -30.53 34.59
N MET A 495 -38.80 -29.29 34.21
CA MET A 495 -39.66 -28.40 34.98
C MET A 495 -41.11 -28.87 35.04
N ALA A 496 -41.64 -29.45 33.95
CA ALA A 496 -42.93 -30.11 33.93
C ALA A 496 -42.95 -31.33 34.87
N THR A 497 -41.92 -32.17 34.81
CA THR A 497 -41.75 -33.34 35.68
C THR A 497 -41.66 -32.95 37.15
N ALA A 498 -40.87 -31.93 37.50
CA ALA A 498 -40.77 -31.41 38.87
C ALA A 498 -42.11 -30.86 39.40
N LYS A 499 -42.89 -30.19 38.55
CA LYS A 499 -44.23 -29.69 38.88
C LYS A 499 -45.21 -30.83 39.18
N ASP A 500 -45.13 -31.93 38.43
CA ASP A 500 -45.98 -33.11 38.65
C ASP A 500 -45.56 -33.95 39.85
N ILE A 501 -44.26 -34.06 40.13
CA ILE A 501 -43.75 -34.59 41.40
C ILE A 501 -44.29 -33.74 42.57
N GLY A 502 -44.29 -32.41 42.46
CA GLY A 502 -44.87 -31.52 43.46
C GLY A 502 -46.35 -31.78 43.74
N LYS A 503 -47.17 -31.98 42.69
CA LYS A 503 -48.59 -32.39 42.84
C LYS A 503 -48.71 -33.73 43.58
N LEU A 504 -47.92 -34.72 43.19
CA LEU A 504 -47.92 -36.06 43.77
C LEU A 504 -47.49 -36.04 45.25
N THR A 505 -46.49 -35.23 45.60
CA THR A 505 -46.03 -35.04 46.99
C THR A 505 -47.13 -34.44 47.86
N GLU A 506 -47.89 -33.46 47.37
CA GLU A 506 -49.01 -32.88 48.13
C GLU A 506 -50.17 -33.89 48.31
N VAL A 507 -50.47 -34.72 47.31
CA VAL A 507 -51.43 -35.84 47.44
C VAL A 507 -50.95 -36.86 48.48
N PHE A 508 -49.68 -37.26 48.42
CA PHE A 508 -49.11 -38.22 49.37
C PHE A 508 -49.11 -37.67 50.81
N LYS A 509 -48.74 -36.40 51.00
CA LYS A 509 -48.81 -35.67 52.27
C LYS A 509 -50.22 -35.68 52.85
N ASN A 510 -51.25 -35.41 52.04
CA ASN A 510 -52.65 -35.44 52.47
C ASN A 510 -53.13 -36.87 52.83
N LEU A 511 -52.66 -37.89 52.11
CA LEU A 511 -52.92 -39.29 52.48
C LEU A 511 -52.22 -39.66 53.80
N VAL A 512 -50.99 -39.20 54.02
CA VAL A 512 -50.24 -39.45 55.26
C VAL A 512 -50.89 -38.77 56.47
N THR A 513 -51.39 -37.54 56.34
CA THR A 513 -52.12 -36.87 57.44
C THR A 513 -53.46 -37.56 57.74
N GLN A 514 -54.19 -38.02 56.72
CA GLN A 514 -55.41 -38.81 56.91
C GLN A 514 -55.13 -40.17 57.58
N VAL A 515 -54.07 -40.88 57.17
CA VAL A 515 -53.63 -42.14 57.80
C VAL A 515 -53.16 -41.91 59.23
N ALA A 516 -52.53 -40.78 59.54
CA ALA A 516 -52.17 -40.41 60.91
C ALA A 516 -53.42 -40.17 61.78
N PHE A 517 -54.43 -39.46 61.26
CA PHE A 517 -55.70 -39.23 61.93
C PHE A 517 -56.45 -40.54 62.21
N GLU A 518 -56.58 -41.44 61.22
CA GLU A 518 -57.22 -42.74 61.42
C GLU A 518 -56.46 -43.63 62.41
N ARG A 519 -55.13 -43.59 62.41
CA ARG A 519 -54.31 -44.27 63.45
C ARG A 519 -54.58 -43.71 64.85
N GLU A 520 -54.77 -42.41 65.00
CA GLU A 520 -55.12 -41.80 66.29
C GLU A 520 -56.55 -42.16 66.72
N HIS A 521 -57.50 -42.15 65.79
CA HIS A 521 -58.89 -42.56 66.00
C HIS A 521 -59.00 -44.04 66.41
N LEU A 522 -58.38 -44.96 65.67
CA LEU A 522 -58.30 -46.38 66.01
C LEU A 522 -57.60 -46.61 67.35
N LYS A 523 -56.55 -45.84 67.67
CA LYS A 523 -55.90 -45.89 69.00
C LYS A 523 -56.86 -45.49 70.12
N LYS A 524 -57.67 -44.44 69.93
CA LYS A 524 -58.71 -44.03 70.89
C LYS A 524 -59.79 -45.11 71.06
N GLN A 525 -60.26 -45.71 69.96
CA GLN A 525 -61.20 -46.83 70.00
C GLN A 525 -60.61 -48.04 70.76
N LEU A 526 -59.37 -48.42 70.47
CA LEU A 526 -58.68 -49.51 71.18
C LEU A 526 -58.48 -49.22 72.67
N SER A 527 -58.16 -47.99 73.06
CA SER A 527 -58.11 -47.60 74.48
C SER A 527 -59.48 -47.66 75.16
N SER A 528 -60.56 -47.28 74.47
CA SER A 528 -61.93 -47.42 74.98
C SER A 528 -62.33 -48.89 75.15
N LEU A 529 -62.07 -49.73 74.15
CA LEU A 529 -62.38 -51.15 74.20
C LEU A 529 -61.49 -51.90 75.21
N ALA A 530 -60.26 -51.44 75.45
CA ALA A 530 -59.40 -51.97 76.50
C ALA A 530 -59.94 -51.68 77.90
N SER A 531 -60.44 -50.46 78.17
CA SER A 531 -61.05 -50.13 79.47
C SER A 531 -62.41 -50.82 79.67
N GLU A 532 -63.19 -51.01 78.60
CA GLU A 532 -64.40 -51.83 78.65
C GLU A 532 -64.08 -53.31 78.95
N ASN A 533 -63.05 -53.87 78.30
CA ASN A 533 -62.55 -55.22 78.62
C ASN A 533 -62.01 -55.32 80.05
N GLU A 534 -61.36 -54.30 80.59
CA GLU A 534 -60.95 -54.28 82.00
C GLU A 534 -62.17 -54.32 82.93
N ILE A 535 -63.22 -53.54 82.65
CA ILE A 535 -64.49 -53.57 83.39
C ILE A 535 -65.19 -54.94 83.26
N LEU A 536 -65.16 -55.57 82.07
CA LEU A 536 -65.72 -56.92 81.86
C LEU A 536 -64.90 -58.01 82.56
N VAL A 537 -63.57 -57.89 82.61
CA VAL A 537 -62.68 -58.78 83.37
C VAL A 537 -62.88 -58.59 84.88
N LEU A 538 -63.12 -57.37 85.36
CA LEU A 538 -63.52 -57.12 86.74
C LEU A 538 -64.87 -57.77 87.06
N LYS A 539 -65.89 -57.62 86.20
CA LYS A 539 -67.17 -58.32 86.33
C LYS A 539 -67.01 -59.85 86.32
N LEU A 540 -66.20 -60.41 85.43
CA LEU A 540 -65.92 -61.85 85.36
C LEU A 540 -65.20 -62.35 86.61
N LYS A 541 -64.20 -61.62 87.12
CA LYS A 541 -63.55 -61.90 88.41
C LYS A 541 -64.54 -61.79 89.58
N GLN A 542 -65.55 -60.94 89.48
CA GLN A 542 -66.59 -60.80 90.48
C GLN A 542 -67.60 -61.96 90.43
N THR A 543 -67.98 -62.47 89.25
CA THR A 543 -68.76 -63.71 89.13
C THR A 543 -67.97 -64.97 89.51
N TYR A 544 -66.65 -65.00 89.30
CA TYR A 544 -65.78 -66.07 89.79
C TYR A 544 -65.52 -66.01 91.31
N LYS A 545 -65.98 -64.95 92.00
CA LYS A 545 -65.73 -64.77 93.44
C LYS A 545 -66.71 -65.53 94.33
N ASP A 546 -67.80 -66.05 93.76
CA ASP A 546 -68.79 -66.88 94.46
C ASP A 546 -68.47 -68.40 94.40
N SER A 547 -67.31 -68.80 93.86
CA SER A 547 -66.84 -70.20 93.90
C SER A 547 -65.31 -70.35 93.99
N SER A 548 -64.82 -70.60 95.22
CA SER A 548 -63.56 -71.27 95.64
C SER A 548 -62.37 -71.32 94.64
N GLN A 549 -61.18 -70.74 94.90
CA GLN A 549 -60.19 -71.13 95.94
C GLN A 549 -59.87 -72.64 95.91
N GLU A 550 -58.65 -73.17 95.71
CA GLU A 550 -57.27 -72.67 95.54
C GLU A 550 -56.44 -73.79 94.81
N SER A 551 -55.14 -73.74 94.48
CA SER A 551 -53.98 -72.83 94.60
C SER A 551 -53.01 -73.12 93.41
N ALA A 552 -51.77 -72.64 93.24
CA ALA A 552 -50.86 -71.80 94.03
C ALA A 552 -50.02 -70.87 93.09
N ALA A 553 -48.68 -70.81 93.24
CA ALA A 553 -47.77 -70.00 92.42
C ALA A 553 -46.36 -70.63 92.29
N TRP A 554 -45.58 -70.19 91.28
CA TRP A 554 -44.12 -70.02 91.41
C TRP A 554 -43.66 -68.78 90.62
N SER A 555 -42.51 -68.22 91.00
CA SER A 555 -41.97 -66.95 90.51
C SER A 555 -40.75 -67.10 89.60
N SER A 556 -40.58 -66.20 88.62
CA SER A 556 -39.33 -65.42 88.48
C SER A 556 -39.49 -64.28 87.46
N ASN A 557 -38.68 -63.21 87.60
CA ASN A 557 -38.49 -62.20 86.57
C ASN A 557 -37.49 -62.70 85.51
N GLN A 558 -37.74 -62.43 84.22
CA GLN A 558 -36.65 -62.24 83.27
C GLN A 558 -37.02 -61.27 82.14
N GLU A 559 -36.08 -60.38 81.83
CA GLU A 559 -36.11 -59.40 80.76
C GLU A 559 -35.81 -60.07 79.39
N VAL A 560 -36.63 -59.79 78.37
CA VAL A 560 -36.38 -60.25 76.99
C VAL A 560 -36.60 -59.10 76.00
N THR A 561 -35.51 -58.46 75.59
CA THR A 561 -35.47 -57.57 74.41
C THR A 561 -35.07 -58.37 73.18
N LYS A 562 -35.75 -58.13 72.04
CA LYS A 562 -35.52 -58.56 70.63
C LYS A 562 -36.88 -58.64 69.91
N THR A 563 -37.07 -58.33 68.62
CA THR A 563 -36.21 -57.68 67.62
C THR A 563 -37.08 -57.21 66.46
N TRP A 564 -36.83 -56.02 65.92
CA TRP A 564 -36.74 -55.79 64.48
C TRP A 564 -35.47 -54.97 64.23
N LYS A 565 -34.75 -55.25 63.14
CA LYS A 565 -33.32 -54.95 63.03
C LYS A 565 -33.04 -54.19 61.73
N ASN A 566 -32.47 -52.99 61.83
CA ASN A 566 -31.93 -52.28 60.67
C ASN A 566 -30.48 -52.69 60.44
N LEU A 567 -30.17 -53.11 59.21
CA LEU A 567 -28.87 -53.13 58.53
C LEU A 567 -29.27 -53.02 57.03
N SER A 568 -28.82 -52.00 56.30
CA SER A 568 -27.49 -51.85 55.70
C SER A 568 -27.29 -52.76 54.48
N ALA A 569 -26.68 -52.18 53.45
CA ALA A 569 -26.47 -52.70 52.10
C ALA A 569 -25.96 -54.15 52.00
N ASN A 570 -26.27 -54.77 50.85
CA ASN A 570 -25.25 -55.30 49.95
C ASN A 570 -25.80 -55.37 48.51
N ASP A 571 -24.91 -55.61 47.56
CA ASP A 571 -25.13 -55.67 46.12
C ASP A 571 -25.91 -56.92 45.66
N ASP A 572 -26.38 -56.91 44.41
CA ASP A 572 -26.58 -58.12 43.61
C ASP A 572 -26.02 -57.87 42.19
N GLU A 573 -24.92 -58.55 41.86
CA GLU A 573 -24.23 -58.49 40.57
C GLU A 573 -24.80 -59.58 39.64
N VAL A 574 -25.41 -59.21 38.51
CA VAL A 574 -25.90 -60.19 37.51
C VAL A 574 -25.01 -60.19 36.28
N LYS A 575 -24.51 -61.38 35.96
CA LYS A 575 -23.39 -61.63 35.04
C LYS A 575 -23.79 -62.67 33.99
N THR A 576 -23.57 -62.36 32.72
CA THR A 576 -23.68 -63.31 31.59
C THR A 576 -22.53 -63.09 30.60
N ASP A 577 -22.10 -64.16 29.94
CA ASP A 577 -20.79 -64.27 29.31
C ASP A 577 -20.89 -65.05 27.97
N SER A 578 -20.00 -64.68 27.03
CA SER A 578 -19.52 -65.44 25.88
C SER A 578 -20.37 -65.67 24.60
N MET A 579 -19.59 -65.80 23.53
CA MET A 579 -19.86 -65.95 22.07
C MET A 579 -19.83 -67.45 21.65
N PRO A 580 -19.87 -67.86 20.34
CA PRO A 580 -20.20 -67.16 19.07
C PRO A 580 -21.14 -67.98 18.11
N ASP A 581 -21.47 -67.42 16.92
CA ASP A 581 -21.04 -67.92 15.57
C ASP A 581 -22.06 -67.77 14.39
N VAL A 582 -21.52 -67.75 13.15
CA VAL A 582 -22.07 -67.85 11.77
C VAL A 582 -23.60 -67.89 11.52
N GLY A 583 -24.17 -67.18 10.52
CA GLY A 583 -23.58 -66.22 9.56
C GLY A 583 -24.35 -66.03 8.24
N SER A 584 -24.00 -64.98 7.47
CA SER A 584 -24.57 -64.55 6.15
C SER A 584 -26.00 -63.95 6.18
N VAL A 585 -26.44 -63.05 5.28
CA VAL A 585 -25.91 -62.61 3.97
C VAL A 585 -25.87 -61.07 3.81
N ARG A 586 -24.73 -60.57 3.29
CA ARG A 586 -24.49 -59.30 2.55
C ARG A 586 -25.59 -58.22 2.51
N ARG A 587 -25.22 -57.00 2.92
CA ARG A 587 -24.84 -55.93 1.97
C ARG A 587 -23.56 -55.24 2.46
N ILE A 588 -22.79 -54.68 1.52
CA ILE A 588 -21.58 -53.90 1.81
C ILE A 588 -21.98 -52.44 1.79
N ASP A 589 -21.49 -51.67 2.75
CA ASP A 589 -21.36 -50.22 2.64
C ASP A 589 -19.98 -49.80 3.15
N ALA A 590 -19.43 -48.70 2.63
CA ALA A 590 -18.01 -48.38 2.73
C ALA A 590 -17.79 -46.98 3.36
N GLY A 591 -17.37 -46.93 4.62
CA GLY A 591 -17.29 -45.64 5.33
C GLY A 591 -16.61 -45.60 6.70
N VAL A 592 -15.71 -46.55 7.05
CA VAL A 592 -14.94 -46.46 8.32
C VAL A 592 -13.44 -46.72 8.11
N PHE A 593 -12.81 -45.93 7.25
CA PHE A 593 -11.41 -45.57 7.46
C PHE A 593 -11.39 -44.34 8.37
N THR A 594 -10.97 -44.52 9.63
CA THR A 594 -10.82 -43.40 10.55
C THR A 594 -9.79 -42.42 10.01
N PHE A 595 -10.13 -41.12 10.01
CA PHE A 595 -9.34 -40.02 9.43
C PHE A 595 -7.84 -40.07 9.78
N LYS A 596 -7.52 -40.49 11.03
CA LYS A 596 -6.14 -40.75 11.50
C LYS A 596 -5.32 -41.66 10.59
N HIS A 597 -5.87 -42.76 10.08
CA HIS A 597 -5.13 -43.69 9.22
C HIS A 597 -4.93 -43.15 7.81
N LEU A 598 -5.88 -42.36 7.30
CA LEU A 598 -5.73 -41.67 6.01
C LEU A 598 -4.65 -40.58 6.11
N LEU A 599 -4.66 -39.78 7.18
CA LEU A 599 -3.62 -38.79 7.47
C LEU A 599 -2.22 -39.42 7.60
N ILE A 600 -2.09 -40.53 8.34
CA ILE A 600 -0.83 -41.27 8.46
C ILE A 600 -0.36 -41.81 7.10
N SER A 601 -1.27 -42.33 6.28
CA SER A 601 -0.95 -42.80 4.93
C SER A 601 -0.45 -41.66 4.03
N VAL A 602 -1.08 -40.47 4.10
CA VAL A 602 -0.66 -39.28 3.36
C VAL A 602 0.71 -38.77 3.84
N PHE A 603 0.96 -38.72 5.16
CA PHE A 603 2.26 -38.34 5.70
C PHE A 603 3.39 -39.31 5.31
N VAL A 604 3.13 -40.62 5.28
CA VAL A 604 4.10 -41.61 4.79
C VAL A 604 4.37 -41.43 3.29
N LEU A 605 3.34 -41.13 2.49
CA LEU A 605 3.49 -40.82 1.06
C LEU A 605 4.29 -39.54 0.82
N LEU A 606 4.04 -38.47 1.59
CA LEU A 606 4.78 -37.22 1.52
C LEU A 606 6.25 -37.39 1.95
N LEU A 607 6.52 -38.12 3.05
CA LEU A 607 7.89 -38.45 3.46
C LEU A 607 8.60 -39.31 2.40
N SER A 608 7.90 -40.25 1.77
CA SER A 608 8.45 -41.04 0.65
C SER A 608 8.70 -40.19 -0.61
N ALA A 609 7.87 -39.18 -0.88
CA ALA A 609 8.05 -38.28 -2.03
C ALA A 609 9.19 -37.29 -1.79
N VAL A 610 9.28 -36.69 -0.59
CA VAL A 610 10.38 -35.79 -0.21
C VAL A 610 11.72 -36.53 -0.20
N THR A 611 11.78 -37.74 0.37
CA THR A 611 13.01 -38.55 0.32
C THR A 611 13.37 -39.00 -1.10
N PHE A 612 12.39 -39.31 -1.96
CA PHE A 612 12.63 -39.61 -3.37
C PHE A 612 13.17 -38.40 -4.15
N LEU A 613 12.64 -37.20 -3.92
CA LEU A 613 13.15 -35.95 -4.52
C LEU A 613 14.56 -35.62 -4.00
N TYR A 614 14.80 -35.73 -2.70
CA TYR A 614 16.11 -35.48 -2.10
C TYR A 614 17.18 -36.47 -2.60
N LEU A 615 16.82 -37.75 -2.79
CA LEU A 615 17.68 -38.76 -3.42
C LEU A 615 17.89 -38.54 -4.92
N LYS A 616 16.95 -37.88 -5.61
CA LYS A 616 17.06 -37.52 -7.02
C LYS A 616 18.01 -36.33 -7.21
N ASP A 617 17.94 -35.32 -6.35
CA ASP A 617 18.80 -34.13 -6.42
C ASP A 617 20.23 -34.41 -5.92
N LEU A 618 20.43 -35.40 -5.03
CA LEU A 618 21.78 -35.91 -4.70
C LEU A 618 22.42 -36.78 -5.80
N ASN A 619 21.69 -37.15 -6.86
CA ASN A 619 22.20 -38.05 -7.89
C ASN A 619 23.09 -37.29 -8.89
N PHE A 620 24.28 -36.91 -8.43
CA PHE A 620 25.26 -36.11 -9.14
C PHE A 620 25.60 -36.70 -10.52
N ASN A 621 25.77 -35.84 -11.52
CA ASN A 621 25.89 -36.25 -12.92
C ASN A 621 27.28 -36.84 -13.25
N VAL A 622 27.50 -38.10 -12.86
CA VAL A 622 28.65 -38.90 -13.28
C VAL A 622 28.39 -39.45 -14.67
N SER A 623 28.62 -38.62 -15.70
CA SER A 623 28.91 -39.17 -17.03
C SER A 623 30.34 -39.71 -17.05
N LEU A 624 30.47 -40.94 -17.54
CA LEU A 624 31.70 -41.40 -18.18
C LEU A 624 31.82 -40.80 -19.59
#